data_AF-A0A420ARU6-F1
#
_entry.id   AF-A0A420ARU6-F1
#
_cell.length_a   1.000
_cell.length_b   1.000
_cell.length_c   1.000
_cell.angle_alpha   90.00
_cell.angle_beta   90.00
_cell.angle_gamma   90.00
#
_symmetry.space_group_name_H-M   'P 1'
#
loop_
_entity.id
_entity.type
_entity.pdbx_description
1 polymer ?
#
loop_
_entity_poly.entity_id
_entity_poly.type
_entity_poly.pdbx_seq_one_letter_code
_entity_poly.pdbx_strand_id
1 'polypeptide(L)'
;MRKLKTGVSFPTISENVASYSPTSFCISLETITSRQLKEISKSEISQLPGKKILYHEIRHHIDHLSSLWGQKRILSLYEAVNSKFSMDEKEFYKMASYKILEKKLRYLDYYPEITGEANYHTPLDAWKWRITSGLRFDALGNLTKNPILFMRFWEPNNGLSLRTPISIASLLEVNAIYEETILEKNVIAQIPEGEHREKAKENFQKKMMRTIVYNQQMWEYNCALHMVSNILGISDVYEAYDVASSIATVVLNLDVNVLGKLKIDKEYMAVWGNRPENFVRELDLGFLLFNLTNNYKESYSKSKEFDLEEFLLSSNLPSEGKIINNTIASMRAIQASLNPKGYFNVFFSRQLESGLELLNMRGLDGKKQLLSDTFTSGKYIPSIVEKNATIGSGPDFYTLLNEGRINGNKMQDMNAMEWYIFSHEMYGRITEFYNVCGI
;
A
#
# COMPACT_ATOMS: atom_id res chain seq x y z
N MET A 1 -21.77 19.93 7.16
CA MET A 1 -20.58 19.04 7.11
C MET A 1 -20.85 17.79 7.94
N ARG A 2 -21.19 16.66 7.31
CA ARG A 2 -21.20 15.37 8.00
C ARG A 2 -19.74 14.97 8.24
N LYS A 3 -19.34 14.79 9.50
CA LYS A 3 -18.05 14.17 9.85
C LYS A 3 -18.00 12.79 9.17
N LEU A 4 -17.07 12.61 8.23
CA LEU A 4 -16.70 11.29 7.75
C LEU A 4 -16.17 10.52 8.97
N LYS A 5 -16.83 9.41 9.34
CA LYS A 5 -16.26 8.45 10.28
C LYS A 5 -15.00 7.91 9.62
N THR A 6 -13.84 8.30 10.14
CA THR A 6 -12.56 7.67 9.82
C THR A 6 -12.63 6.21 10.25
N GLY A 7 -12.57 5.30 9.27
CA GLY A 7 -12.80 3.86 9.45
C GLY A 7 -14.12 3.43 8.83
N VAL A 8 -14.22 3.46 7.50
CA VAL A 8 -15.22 2.68 6.77
C VAL A 8 -14.49 1.47 6.22
N SER A 9 -14.67 0.34 6.90
CA SER A 9 -14.33 -0.99 6.42
C SER A 9 -15.05 -1.27 5.09
N PHE A 10 -14.46 -2.13 4.27
CA PHE A 10 -14.96 -2.73 3.02
C PHE A 10 -16.51 -2.95 3.03
N PRO A 11 -17.24 -2.87 1.89
CA PRO A 11 -18.68 -2.64 1.89
C PRO A 11 -19.41 -3.74 2.65
N THR A 12 -20.07 -3.35 3.75
CA THR A 12 -21.12 -4.10 4.46
C THR A 12 -20.89 -5.61 4.57
N ILE A 13 -19.76 -6.00 5.16
CA ILE A 13 -19.78 -7.13 6.09
C ILE A 13 -19.51 -6.50 7.45
N SER A 14 -20.45 -6.63 8.37
CA SER A 14 -20.45 -6.02 9.70
C SER A 14 -19.32 -6.49 10.63
N GLU A 15 -18.34 -7.22 10.10
CA GLU A 15 -17.22 -7.81 10.83
C GLU A 15 -15.96 -7.69 9.96
N ASN A 16 -14.98 -6.90 10.40
CA ASN A 16 -13.62 -6.98 9.88
C ASN A 16 -13.16 -8.43 10.07
N VAL A 17 -12.65 -9.07 9.02
CA VAL A 17 -12.25 -10.48 9.10
C VAL A 17 -10.80 -10.62 9.51
N ALA A 18 -9.95 -9.77 8.94
CA ALA A 18 -8.55 -9.58 9.30
C ALA A 18 -8.18 -8.11 9.09
N SER A 19 -7.09 -7.66 9.73
CA SER A 19 -6.51 -6.34 9.49
C SER A 19 -4.99 -6.37 9.67
N TYR A 20 -4.26 -5.78 8.74
CA TYR A 20 -2.83 -5.55 8.86
C TYR A 20 -2.55 -4.28 9.68
N SER A 21 -1.63 -4.39 10.64
CA SER A 21 -1.13 -3.24 11.40
C SER A 21 0.27 -2.83 10.93
N PRO A 22 0.43 -1.63 10.35
CA PRO A 22 1.74 -1.10 9.96
C PRO A 22 2.69 -0.82 11.13
N THR A 23 2.21 -0.82 12.38
CA THR A 23 3.04 -0.53 13.55
C THR A 23 3.55 -1.79 14.22
N SER A 24 2.73 -2.84 14.25
CA SER A 24 3.11 -4.14 14.81
C SER A 24 3.67 -5.10 13.76
N PHE A 25 3.49 -4.79 12.48
CA PHE A 25 3.77 -5.72 11.37
C PHE A 25 2.99 -7.04 11.51
N CYS A 26 1.90 -7.07 12.26
CA CYS A 26 1.10 -8.27 12.45
C CYS A 26 -0.20 -8.16 11.65
N ILE A 27 -0.70 -9.31 11.21
CA ILE A 27 -2.06 -9.46 10.73
C ILE A 27 -2.91 -9.93 11.90
N SER A 28 -3.87 -9.11 12.30
CA SER A 28 -4.85 -9.44 13.33
C SER A 28 -6.02 -10.17 12.72
N LEU A 29 -6.31 -11.38 13.19
CA LEU A 29 -7.53 -12.11 12.85
C LEU A 29 -8.62 -11.70 13.83
N GLU A 30 -9.69 -11.11 13.30
CA GLU A 30 -10.80 -10.58 14.09
C GLU A 30 -11.91 -11.63 14.26
N THR A 31 -12.25 -12.35 13.18
CA THR A 31 -13.29 -13.39 13.19
C THR A 31 -12.83 -14.78 12.75
N ILE A 32 -11.64 -14.90 12.13
CA ILE A 32 -11.04 -16.18 11.75
C ILE A 32 -10.35 -16.80 12.98
N THR A 33 -10.73 -18.02 13.32
CA THR A 33 -10.04 -18.84 14.34
C THR A 33 -8.78 -19.51 13.78
N SER A 34 -7.81 -19.86 14.64
CA SER A 34 -6.63 -20.67 14.28
C SER A 34 -6.97 -21.96 13.53
N ARG A 35 -8.11 -22.56 13.84
CA ARG A 35 -8.60 -23.75 13.13
C ARG A 35 -8.97 -23.41 11.69
N GLN A 36 -9.76 -22.36 11.49
CA GLN A 36 -10.12 -21.88 10.15
C GLN A 36 -8.88 -21.41 9.38
N LEU A 37 -7.89 -20.80 10.02
CA LEU A 37 -6.64 -20.42 9.37
C LEU A 37 -5.88 -21.65 8.82
N LYS A 38 -5.78 -22.73 9.60
CA LYS A 38 -5.19 -24.00 9.14
C LYS A 38 -5.96 -24.65 8.00
N GLU A 39 -7.27 -24.47 7.96
CA GLU A 39 -8.12 -24.93 6.86
C GLU A 39 -7.91 -24.05 5.61
N ILE A 40 -7.85 -22.72 5.77
CA ILE A 40 -7.55 -21.75 4.70
C ILE A 40 -6.19 -22.04 4.07
N SER A 41 -5.15 -22.30 4.87
CA SER A 41 -3.80 -22.57 4.40
C SER A 41 -3.66 -23.89 3.65
N LYS A 42 -4.56 -24.85 3.89
CA LYS A 42 -4.58 -26.17 3.23
C LYS A 42 -5.55 -26.25 2.05
N SER A 43 -6.53 -25.35 1.98
CA SER A 43 -7.54 -25.37 0.93
C SER A 43 -7.04 -24.69 -0.35
N GLU A 44 -7.20 -25.34 -1.50
CA GLU A 44 -7.04 -24.69 -2.81
C GLU A 44 -8.22 -23.76 -3.15
N ILE A 45 -9.33 -23.91 -2.45
CA ILE A 45 -10.62 -23.29 -2.78
C ILE A 45 -10.65 -21.83 -2.27
N SER A 46 -10.98 -20.85 -3.13
CA SER A 46 -11.11 -19.42 -2.75
C SER A 46 -12.41 -19.10 -1.99
N GLN A 47 -13.33 -20.05 -1.89
CA GLN A 47 -14.68 -19.85 -1.35
C GLN A 47 -14.77 -19.79 0.18
N LEU A 48 -13.68 -20.05 0.91
CA LEU A 48 -13.69 -19.85 2.36
C LEU A 48 -13.85 -18.35 2.67
N PRO A 49 -14.93 -17.93 3.37
CA PRO A 49 -15.11 -16.56 3.78
C PRO A 49 -13.85 -16.07 4.50
N GLY A 50 -13.28 -14.95 4.03
CA GLY A 50 -12.07 -14.38 4.63
C GLY A 50 -10.75 -14.73 3.97
N LYS A 51 -10.67 -15.72 3.06
CA LYS A 51 -9.40 -16.03 2.36
C LYS A 51 -8.91 -14.85 1.50
N LYS A 52 -9.80 -14.21 0.74
CA LYS A 52 -9.45 -13.02 -0.05
C LYS A 52 -8.94 -11.88 0.81
N ILE A 53 -9.67 -11.58 1.90
CA ILE A 53 -9.29 -10.53 2.87
C ILE A 53 -7.94 -10.88 3.53
N LEU A 54 -7.71 -12.13 3.89
CA LEU A 54 -6.40 -12.53 4.43
C LEU A 54 -5.27 -12.27 3.42
N TYR A 55 -5.45 -12.65 2.16
CA TYR A 55 -4.44 -12.38 1.12
C TYR A 55 -4.25 -10.89 0.82
N HIS A 56 -5.32 -10.10 0.92
CA HIS A 56 -5.28 -8.64 0.88
C HIS A 56 -4.37 -8.09 2.00
N GLU A 57 -4.59 -8.51 3.24
CA GLU A 57 -3.76 -8.07 4.38
C GLU A 57 -2.31 -8.60 4.30
N ILE A 58 -2.11 -9.83 3.82
CA ILE A 58 -0.76 -10.35 3.55
C ILE A 58 -0.07 -9.49 2.50
N ARG A 59 -0.79 -9.01 1.48
CA ARG A 59 -0.20 -8.15 0.47
C ARG A 59 0.26 -6.82 1.06
N HIS A 60 -0.53 -6.19 1.91
CA HIS A 60 -0.10 -4.99 2.63
C HIS A 60 1.14 -5.24 3.48
N HIS A 61 1.18 -6.38 4.18
CA HIS A 61 2.34 -6.76 4.97
C HIS A 61 3.60 -6.89 4.11
N ILE A 62 3.51 -7.57 2.96
CA ILE A 62 4.62 -7.73 2.03
C ILE A 62 5.02 -6.41 1.41
N ASP A 63 4.10 -5.60 0.91
CA ASP A 63 4.44 -4.29 0.33
C ASP A 63 5.15 -3.40 1.37
N HIS A 64 4.80 -3.50 2.65
CA HIS A 64 5.47 -2.76 3.71
C HIS A 64 6.88 -3.28 4.02
N LEU A 65 7.14 -4.59 3.90
CA LEU A 65 8.47 -5.15 4.15
C LEU A 65 9.37 -5.16 2.92
N SER A 66 8.87 -5.56 1.77
CA SER A 66 9.68 -5.84 0.58
C SER A 66 9.89 -4.63 -0.32
N SER A 67 9.26 -3.49 -0.03
CA SER A 67 9.46 -2.27 -0.81
C SER A 67 10.43 -1.28 -0.16
N LEU A 68 11.14 -0.51 -0.98
CA LEU A 68 12.01 0.56 -0.48
C LEU A 68 11.23 1.62 0.30
N TRP A 69 10.06 2.00 -0.21
CA TRP A 69 9.14 2.88 0.50
C TRP A 69 8.80 2.32 1.89
N GLY A 70 8.48 1.04 1.95
CA GLY A 70 8.12 0.35 3.17
C GLY A 70 9.27 0.33 4.18
N GLN A 71 10.48 -0.02 3.76
CA GLN A 71 11.67 -0.01 4.62
C GLN A 71 12.01 1.39 5.17
N LYS A 72 11.84 2.45 4.36
CA LYS A 72 11.98 3.85 4.82
C LYS A 72 10.94 4.19 5.89
N ARG A 73 9.70 3.68 5.75
CA ARG A 73 8.63 3.86 6.74
C ARG A 73 8.89 3.09 8.03
N ILE A 74 9.38 1.87 7.94
CA ILE A 74 9.79 1.07 9.09
C ILE A 74 10.86 1.82 9.87
N LEU A 75 11.92 2.33 9.21
CA LEU A 75 12.94 3.12 9.89
C LEU A 75 12.33 4.28 10.68
N SER A 76 11.45 5.07 10.06
CA SER A 76 10.81 6.22 10.70
C SER A 76 9.99 5.84 11.94
N LEU A 77 9.28 4.70 11.91
CA LEU A 77 8.59 4.18 13.10
C LEU A 77 9.60 3.83 14.19
N TYR A 78 10.69 3.16 13.86
CA TYR A 78 11.70 2.71 14.84
C TYR A 78 12.40 3.89 15.49
N GLU A 79 12.69 4.93 14.72
CA GLU A 79 13.24 6.17 15.24
C GLU A 79 12.25 6.87 16.19
N ALA A 80 10.97 6.91 15.85
CA ALA A 80 9.92 7.46 16.71
C ALA A 80 9.75 6.66 18.02
N VAL A 81 9.81 5.33 17.95
CA VAL A 81 9.75 4.45 19.12
C VAL A 81 11.02 4.58 19.97
N ASN A 82 12.21 4.57 19.36
CA ASN A 82 13.50 4.71 20.04
C ASN A 82 13.61 6.05 20.80
N SER A 83 13.54 7.17 20.09
CA SER A 83 12.53 8.19 20.40
C SER A 83 12.05 8.32 21.84
N LYS A 84 10.83 7.80 21.98
CA LYS A 84 10.07 7.77 23.21
C LYS A 84 10.70 6.86 24.26
N PHE A 85 11.31 5.76 23.86
CA PHE A 85 11.86 4.78 24.79
C PHE A 85 13.14 5.24 25.48
N SER A 86 14.05 5.93 24.76
CA SER A 86 15.27 6.52 25.32
C SER A 86 14.99 7.72 26.21
N MET A 87 13.77 8.27 26.16
CA MET A 87 13.37 9.49 26.87
C MET A 87 14.28 10.69 26.56
N ASP A 88 14.86 10.73 25.35
CA ASP A 88 15.65 11.87 24.88
C ASP A 88 14.73 12.90 24.24
N GLU A 89 14.37 13.94 25.00
CA GLU A 89 13.46 15.01 24.56
C GLU A 89 13.94 15.69 23.26
N LYS A 90 15.26 15.74 23.02
CA LYS A 90 15.82 16.33 21.80
C LYS A 90 15.46 15.54 20.54
N GLU A 91 15.08 14.28 20.69
CA GLU A 91 14.75 13.37 19.61
C GLU A 91 13.23 13.21 19.42
N PHE A 92 12.40 13.79 20.28
CA PHE A 92 10.94 13.63 20.21
C PHE A 92 10.31 14.17 18.92
N TYR A 93 11.00 15.07 18.20
CA TYR A 93 10.55 15.51 16.86
C TYR A 93 10.40 14.34 15.87
N LYS A 94 11.08 13.21 16.09
CA LYS A 94 10.94 11.98 15.30
C LYS A 94 9.54 11.36 15.42
N MET A 95 8.92 11.46 16.59
CA MET A 95 7.52 11.05 16.79
C MET A 95 6.58 11.90 15.93
N ALA A 96 6.75 13.22 15.96
CA ALA A 96 5.94 14.12 15.14
C ALA A 96 6.18 13.90 13.64
N SER A 97 7.44 13.69 13.24
CA SER A 97 7.84 13.40 11.86
C SER A 97 7.18 12.12 11.33
N TYR A 98 7.14 11.06 12.14
CA TYR A 98 6.47 9.82 11.80
C TYR A 98 4.95 10.01 11.60
N LYS A 99 4.27 10.76 12.48
CA LYS A 99 2.83 11.03 12.33
C LYS A 99 2.52 11.90 11.10
N ILE A 100 3.39 12.86 10.77
CA ILE A 100 3.27 13.63 9.52
C ILE A 100 3.43 12.71 8.30
N LEU A 101 4.39 11.77 8.33
CA LEU A 101 4.57 10.77 7.28
C LEU A 101 3.32 9.88 7.13
N GLU A 102 2.71 9.46 8.24
CA GLU A 102 1.50 8.66 8.25
C GLU A 102 0.31 9.40 7.63
N LYS A 103 0.09 10.68 7.98
CA LYS A 103 -0.96 11.50 7.36
C LYS A 103 -0.77 11.64 5.84
N LYS A 104 0.48 11.71 5.36
CA LYS A 104 0.82 11.77 3.92
C LYS A 104 0.50 10.47 3.16
N LEU A 105 0.32 9.34 3.84
CA LEU A 105 0.00 8.05 3.20
C LEU A 105 -1.28 8.13 2.38
N ARG A 106 -2.31 8.76 2.94
CA ARG A 106 -3.67 8.76 2.41
C ARG A 106 -4.18 10.15 2.03
N TYR A 107 -3.64 11.22 2.64
CA TYR A 107 -4.10 12.60 2.44
C TYR A 107 -5.60 12.81 2.80
N LEU A 108 -6.17 12.02 3.72
CA LEU A 108 -7.62 11.95 4.00
C LEU A 108 -8.25 13.25 4.51
N ASP A 109 -7.51 14.08 5.23
CA ASP A 109 -8.14 15.10 6.09
C ASP A 109 -8.69 16.32 5.32
N TYR A 110 -8.15 16.63 4.14
CA TYR A 110 -8.47 17.87 3.43
C TYR A 110 -8.67 17.72 1.92
N TYR A 111 -8.00 16.76 1.30
CA TYR A 111 -7.84 16.76 -0.15
C TYR A 111 -8.97 16.08 -0.94
N PRO A 112 -9.52 14.94 -0.48
CA PRO A 112 -10.62 14.30 -1.16
C PRO A 112 -11.88 15.17 -1.10
N GLU A 113 -12.52 15.36 -2.25
CA GLU A 113 -13.85 15.97 -2.37
C GLU A 113 -14.78 14.96 -3.05
N ILE A 114 -15.82 14.54 -2.35
CA ILE A 114 -16.89 13.71 -2.90
C ILE A 114 -18.11 14.62 -3.06
N THR A 115 -18.58 14.79 -4.29
CA THR A 115 -19.71 15.66 -4.62
C THR A 115 -20.76 14.86 -5.38
N GLY A 116 -22.02 14.98 -4.95
CA GLY A 116 -23.11 14.19 -5.51
C GLY A 116 -22.97 12.68 -5.24
N GLU A 117 -23.89 11.91 -5.81
CA GLU A 117 -23.82 10.46 -5.88
C GLU A 117 -23.58 10.07 -7.34
N ALA A 118 -22.53 9.30 -7.60
CA ALA A 118 -22.26 8.73 -8.92
C ALA A 118 -22.66 7.27 -8.92
N ASN A 119 -23.51 6.90 -9.88
CA ASN A 119 -24.06 5.56 -9.99
C ASN A 119 -23.59 4.91 -11.29
N TYR A 120 -23.06 3.68 -11.19
CA TYR A 120 -22.66 2.90 -12.36
C TYR A 120 -23.64 1.74 -12.58
N HIS A 121 -24.48 1.86 -13.60
CA HIS A 121 -25.42 0.80 -13.99
C HIS A 121 -24.99 0.09 -15.27
N THR A 122 -24.46 0.86 -16.22
CA THR A 122 -24.10 0.47 -17.58
C THR A 122 -22.74 1.07 -17.98
N PRO A 123 -22.08 0.54 -19.02
CA PRO A 123 -20.85 1.14 -19.55
C PRO A 123 -20.98 2.60 -20.00
N LEU A 124 -22.19 3.08 -20.32
CA LEU A 124 -22.45 4.48 -20.67
C LEU A 124 -22.29 5.43 -19.47
N ASP A 125 -22.35 4.88 -18.25
CA ASP A 125 -22.20 5.62 -17.00
C ASP A 125 -20.72 5.72 -16.57
N ALA A 126 -19.79 5.24 -17.40
CA ALA A 126 -18.36 5.29 -17.12
C ALA A 126 -17.91 6.74 -16.87
N TRP A 127 -17.22 6.94 -15.74
CA TRP A 127 -16.78 8.27 -15.33
C TRP A 127 -15.75 8.84 -16.32
N LYS A 128 -15.95 10.09 -16.71
CA LYS A 128 -14.90 10.87 -17.36
C LYS A 128 -13.86 11.21 -16.32
N TRP A 129 -12.59 11.31 -16.72
CA TRP A 129 -11.51 11.58 -15.79
C TRP A 129 -10.53 12.62 -16.33
N ARG A 130 -9.76 13.22 -15.42
CA ARG A 130 -8.65 14.13 -15.72
C ARG A 130 -7.67 14.16 -14.55
N ILE A 131 -6.39 14.28 -14.88
CA ILE A 131 -5.35 14.51 -13.89
C ILE A 131 -5.10 16.01 -13.75
N THR A 132 -4.99 16.47 -12.50
CA THR A 132 -4.67 17.85 -12.17
C THR A 132 -3.61 17.88 -11.08
N SER A 133 -2.91 19.01 -10.94
CA SER A 133 -1.89 19.20 -9.92
C SER A 133 -2.26 20.38 -9.03
N GLY A 134 -2.07 20.23 -7.72
CA GLY A 134 -2.11 21.31 -6.73
C GLY A 134 -0.84 21.38 -5.90
N LEU A 135 -0.91 22.11 -4.78
CA LEU A 135 0.17 22.25 -3.81
C LEU A 135 -0.29 21.72 -2.45
N ARG A 136 0.66 21.24 -1.65
CA ARG A 136 0.41 20.73 -0.31
C ARG A 136 0.49 21.83 0.73
N PHE A 137 -0.26 21.68 1.81
CA PHE A 137 -0.09 22.46 3.04
C PHE A 137 0.95 21.82 3.96
N ASP A 138 1.70 22.64 4.70
CA ASP A 138 2.55 22.18 5.80
C ASP A 138 1.75 21.96 7.09
N ALA A 139 2.46 21.52 8.14
CA ALA A 139 1.90 21.30 9.48
C ALA A 139 1.24 22.54 10.10
N LEU A 140 1.56 23.74 9.61
CA LEU A 140 1.02 25.02 10.09
C LEU A 140 -0.09 25.55 9.16
N GLY A 141 -0.44 24.82 8.10
CA GLY A 141 -1.44 25.22 7.13
C GLY A 141 -0.93 26.18 6.04
N ASN A 142 0.38 26.41 5.92
CA ASN A 142 0.92 27.24 4.84
C ASN A 142 1.08 26.43 3.55
N LEU A 143 0.86 27.09 2.41
CA LEU A 143 1.14 26.49 1.10
C LEU A 143 2.65 26.23 0.94
N THR A 144 2.99 25.01 0.53
CA THR A 144 4.36 24.59 0.25
C THR A 144 4.63 24.58 -1.26
N LYS A 145 5.90 24.46 -1.63
CA LYS A 145 6.31 24.19 -3.02
C LYS A 145 6.09 22.72 -3.42
N ASN A 146 5.69 21.87 -2.49
CA ASN A 146 5.55 20.43 -2.71
C ASN A 146 4.22 20.17 -3.40
N PRO A 147 4.23 19.65 -4.64
CA PRO A 147 3.02 19.44 -5.40
C PRO A 147 2.27 18.19 -4.94
N ILE A 148 1.01 18.09 -5.33
CA ILE A 148 0.15 16.91 -5.13
C ILE A 148 -0.65 16.66 -6.40
N LEU A 149 -0.74 15.39 -6.79
CA LEU A 149 -1.45 14.97 -7.99
C LEU A 149 -2.87 14.53 -7.62
N PHE A 150 -3.87 15.04 -8.33
CA PHE A 150 -5.27 14.69 -8.15
C PHE A 150 -5.84 14.01 -9.38
N MET A 151 -6.60 12.95 -9.15
CA MET A 151 -7.56 12.43 -10.10
C MET A 151 -8.91 13.09 -9.88
N ARG A 152 -9.52 13.56 -10.96
CA ARG A 152 -10.87 14.13 -10.96
C ARG A 152 -11.76 13.27 -11.83
N PHE A 153 -12.93 12.92 -11.32
CA PHE A 153 -13.94 12.14 -12.01
C PHE A 153 -15.21 12.96 -12.18
N TRP A 154 -15.80 12.86 -13.36
CA TRP A 154 -17.09 13.47 -13.69
C TRP A 154 -18.04 12.38 -14.15
N GLU A 155 -19.20 12.34 -13.53
CA GLU A 155 -20.34 11.59 -14.06
C GLU A 155 -20.88 12.35 -15.28
N PRO A 156 -21.22 11.65 -16.39
CA PRO A 156 -21.66 12.28 -17.62
C PRO A 156 -22.79 13.32 -17.45
N ASN A 157 -23.65 13.16 -16.44
CA ASN A 157 -24.86 13.96 -16.25
C ASN A 157 -24.87 14.87 -15.00
N ASN A 158 -23.94 14.70 -14.04
CA ASN A 158 -23.98 15.38 -12.73
C ASN A 158 -22.76 16.26 -12.43
N GLY A 159 -21.84 16.41 -13.39
CA GLY A 159 -20.64 17.22 -13.17
C GLY A 159 -19.59 16.49 -12.34
N LEU A 160 -18.80 17.24 -11.55
CA LEU A 160 -17.71 16.65 -10.77
C LEU A 160 -18.30 15.73 -9.70
N SER A 161 -17.82 14.50 -9.65
CA SER A 161 -18.28 13.47 -8.73
C SER A 161 -17.26 13.19 -7.63
N LEU A 162 -15.98 13.22 -7.98
CA LEU A 162 -14.91 12.88 -7.06
C LEU A 162 -13.63 13.62 -7.48
N ARG A 163 -12.97 14.29 -6.54
CA ARG A 163 -11.57 14.67 -6.64
C ARG A 163 -10.82 13.94 -5.54
N THR A 164 -9.79 13.20 -5.89
CA THR A 164 -8.99 12.47 -4.91
C THR A 164 -7.50 12.55 -5.22
N PRO A 165 -6.62 12.66 -4.21
CA PRO A 165 -5.18 12.55 -4.43
C PRO A 165 -4.80 11.13 -4.84
N ILE A 166 -3.81 11.03 -5.72
CA ILE A 166 -3.18 9.73 -6.00
C ILE A 166 -2.15 9.48 -4.91
N SER A 167 -2.61 8.79 -3.87
CA SER A 167 -1.88 8.58 -2.64
C SER A 167 -1.08 7.28 -2.66
N ILE A 168 -0.11 7.14 -1.76
CA ILE A 168 0.62 5.89 -1.60
C ILE A 168 -0.33 4.76 -1.18
N ALA A 169 -1.34 5.07 -0.36
CA ALA A 169 -2.40 4.12 -0.04
C ALA A 169 -3.04 3.54 -1.31
N SER A 170 -3.36 4.37 -2.30
CA SER A 170 -3.97 3.86 -3.54
C SER A 170 -3.09 2.87 -4.33
N LEU A 171 -1.76 3.00 -4.24
CA LEU A 171 -0.81 2.04 -4.81
C LEU A 171 -0.79 0.72 -4.01
N LEU A 172 -0.90 0.80 -2.67
CA LEU A 172 -0.98 -0.38 -1.82
C LEU A 172 -2.31 -1.13 -1.98
N GLU A 173 -3.41 -0.39 -2.14
CA GLU A 173 -4.74 -0.97 -2.36
C GLU A 173 -4.83 -1.67 -3.72
N VAL A 174 -4.28 -1.09 -4.80
CA VAL A 174 -4.33 -1.77 -6.10
C VAL A 174 -3.54 -3.08 -6.10
N ASN A 175 -2.43 -3.12 -5.36
CA ASN A 175 -1.67 -4.34 -5.12
C ASN A 175 -2.50 -5.39 -4.36
N ALA A 176 -3.17 -4.98 -3.28
CA ALA A 176 -3.95 -5.88 -2.43
C ALA A 176 -5.20 -6.42 -3.15
N ILE A 177 -5.93 -5.58 -3.89
CA ILE A 177 -7.08 -6.00 -4.69
C ILE A 177 -6.66 -6.91 -5.85
N TYR A 178 -5.46 -6.74 -6.42
CA TYR A 178 -4.94 -7.69 -7.40
C TYR A 178 -4.86 -9.11 -6.81
N GLU A 179 -4.43 -9.27 -5.55
CA GLU A 179 -4.37 -10.59 -4.91
C GLU A 179 -5.79 -11.19 -4.67
N GLU A 180 -6.79 -10.35 -4.39
CA GLU A 180 -8.19 -10.84 -4.36
C GLU A 180 -8.68 -11.28 -5.75
N THR A 181 -8.27 -10.54 -6.77
CA THR A 181 -8.70 -10.72 -8.16
C THR A 181 -8.08 -11.98 -8.75
N ILE A 182 -6.79 -12.26 -8.50
CA ILE A 182 -6.13 -13.48 -8.96
C ILE A 182 -6.70 -14.74 -8.29
N LEU A 183 -7.06 -14.66 -7.00
CA LEU A 183 -7.72 -15.77 -6.30
C LEU A 183 -9.09 -16.10 -6.93
N GLU A 184 -9.84 -15.09 -7.35
CA GLU A 184 -11.10 -15.33 -8.06
C GLU A 184 -10.88 -15.87 -9.47
N LYS A 185 -9.89 -15.33 -10.19
CA LYS A 185 -9.51 -15.81 -11.53
C LYS A 185 -9.21 -17.32 -11.48
N ASN A 186 -8.47 -17.76 -10.47
CA ASN A 186 -8.10 -19.17 -10.28
C ASN A 186 -9.33 -20.05 -10.02
N VAL A 187 -10.31 -19.58 -9.25
CA VAL A 187 -11.55 -20.36 -9.03
C VAL A 187 -12.45 -20.39 -10.25
N ILE A 188 -12.53 -19.30 -11.02
CA ILE A 188 -13.25 -19.32 -12.30
C ILE A 188 -12.57 -20.27 -13.29
N ALA A 189 -11.23 -20.35 -13.29
CA ALA A 189 -10.48 -21.27 -14.15
C ALA A 189 -10.76 -22.75 -13.85
N GLN A 190 -11.17 -23.10 -12.62
CA GLN A 190 -11.57 -24.46 -12.24
C GLN A 190 -12.92 -24.89 -12.83
N ILE A 191 -13.76 -23.95 -13.26
CA ILE A 191 -15.02 -24.26 -13.97
C ILE A 191 -14.64 -24.81 -15.35
N PRO A 192 -15.20 -25.94 -15.84
CA PRO A 192 -14.92 -26.44 -17.19
C PRO A 192 -15.16 -25.37 -18.27
N GLU A 193 -14.39 -25.44 -19.35
CA GLU A 193 -14.51 -24.50 -20.45
C GLU A 193 -15.89 -24.58 -21.12
N GLY A 194 -16.46 -23.42 -21.45
CA GLY A 194 -17.80 -23.31 -22.02
C GLY A 194 -18.59 -22.14 -21.44
N GLU A 195 -19.89 -22.12 -21.72
CA GLU A 195 -20.79 -21.00 -21.39
C GLU A 195 -20.79 -20.64 -19.89
N HIS A 196 -20.72 -21.63 -19.01
CA HIS A 196 -20.70 -21.39 -17.56
C HIS A 196 -19.45 -20.62 -17.10
N ARG A 197 -18.27 -20.93 -17.65
CA ARG A 197 -17.03 -20.22 -17.33
C ARG A 197 -17.08 -18.79 -17.83
N GLU A 198 -17.55 -18.57 -19.06
CA GLU A 198 -17.68 -17.21 -19.63
C GLU A 198 -18.69 -16.36 -18.85
N LYS A 199 -19.83 -16.93 -18.48
CA LYS A 199 -20.83 -16.26 -17.62
C LYS A 199 -20.26 -15.92 -16.25
N ALA A 200 -19.42 -16.79 -15.67
CA ALA A 200 -18.75 -16.51 -14.40
C ALA A 200 -17.76 -15.34 -14.50
N LYS A 201 -16.95 -15.28 -15.57
CA LYS A 201 -16.07 -14.13 -15.88
C LYS A 201 -16.87 -12.84 -16.03
N GLU A 202 -17.95 -12.86 -16.82
CA GLU A 202 -18.79 -11.69 -17.05
C GLU A 202 -19.44 -11.18 -15.75
N ASN A 203 -19.95 -12.10 -14.93
CA ASN A 203 -20.52 -11.77 -13.61
C ASN A 203 -19.48 -11.16 -12.68
N PHE A 204 -18.25 -11.67 -12.67
CA PHE A 204 -17.15 -11.09 -11.90
C PHE A 204 -16.82 -9.68 -12.39
N GLN A 205 -16.61 -9.49 -13.69
CA GLN A 205 -16.36 -8.20 -14.31
C GLN A 205 -17.43 -7.18 -13.92
N LYS A 206 -18.72 -7.53 -14.08
CA LYS A 206 -19.86 -6.68 -13.71
C LYS A 206 -19.88 -6.34 -12.21
N LYS A 207 -19.59 -7.33 -11.36
CA LYS A 207 -19.52 -7.14 -9.91
C LYS A 207 -18.42 -6.14 -9.56
N MET A 208 -17.18 -6.39 -10.00
CA MET A 208 -16.03 -5.52 -9.71
C MET A 208 -16.26 -4.09 -10.19
N MET A 209 -16.79 -3.94 -11.41
CA MET A 209 -17.08 -2.63 -11.99
C MET A 209 -18.04 -1.81 -11.12
N ARG A 210 -19.06 -2.46 -10.55
CA ARG A 210 -20.07 -1.81 -9.69
C ARG A 210 -19.59 -1.60 -8.26
N THR A 211 -18.95 -2.60 -7.66
CA THR A 211 -18.68 -2.58 -6.22
C THR A 211 -17.40 -1.84 -5.86
N ILE A 212 -16.41 -1.81 -6.77
CA ILE A 212 -15.09 -1.24 -6.51
C ILE A 212 -14.74 -0.16 -7.55
N VAL A 213 -14.71 -0.50 -8.85
CA VAL A 213 -14.14 0.39 -9.88
C VAL A 213 -14.90 1.70 -9.97
N TYR A 214 -16.22 1.67 -10.15
CA TYR A 214 -17.06 2.87 -10.22
C TYR A 214 -17.86 3.10 -8.94
N ASN A 215 -17.20 2.97 -7.79
CA ASN A 215 -17.78 3.28 -6.48
C ASN A 215 -17.00 4.41 -5.82
N GLN A 216 -17.65 5.57 -5.61
CA GLN A 216 -16.98 6.76 -5.06
C GLN A 216 -16.47 6.55 -3.63
N GLN A 217 -17.10 5.65 -2.88
CA GLN A 217 -16.66 5.32 -1.52
C GLN A 217 -15.40 4.47 -1.51
N MET A 218 -15.06 3.85 -2.65
CA MET A 218 -13.87 3.00 -2.83
C MET A 218 -12.75 3.75 -3.54
N TRP A 219 -12.72 5.08 -3.46
CA TRP A 219 -11.75 5.90 -4.20
C TRP A 219 -10.29 5.55 -3.91
N GLU A 220 -9.94 5.16 -2.67
CA GLU A 220 -8.58 4.71 -2.33
C GLU A 220 -8.22 3.46 -3.14
N TYR A 221 -9.19 2.56 -3.36
CA TYR A 221 -9.02 1.27 -4.03
C TYR A 221 -9.02 1.35 -5.56
N ASN A 222 -9.63 2.40 -6.13
CA ASN A 222 -9.85 2.50 -7.58
C ASN A 222 -9.08 3.64 -8.25
N CYS A 223 -8.51 4.60 -7.52
CA CYS A 223 -7.85 5.75 -8.14
C CYS A 223 -6.60 5.36 -8.96
N ALA A 224 -5.72 4.53 -8.41
CA ALA A 224 -4.52 4.06 -9.12
C ALA A 224 -4.89 3.16 -10.31
N LEU A 225 -5.88 2.28 -10.12
CA LEU A 225 -6.45 1.44 -11.17
C LEU A 225 -6.95 2.28 -12.35
N HIS A 226 -7.84 3.24 -12.09
CA HIS A 226 -8.41 4.12 -13.11
C HIS A 226 -7.34 4.89 -13.85
N MET A 227 -6.32 5.37 -13.16
CA MET A 227 -5.23 6.08 -13.83
C MET A 227 -4.54 5.16 -14.84
N VAL A 228 -4.12 3.98 -14.41
CA VAL A 228 -3.39 3.05 -15.26
C VAL A 228 -4.26 2.56 -16.41
N SER A 229 -5.46 2.06 -16.11
CA SER A 229 -6.37 1.49 -17.10
C SER A 229 -6.79 2.51 -18.15
N ASN A 230 -7.05 3.75 -17.76
CA ASN A 230 -7.47 4.77 -18.72
C ASN A 230 -6.31 5.29 -19.58
N ILE A 231 -5.10 5.40 -19.04
CA ILE A 231 -3.93 5.82 -19.84
C ILE A 231 -3.59 4.75 -20.89
N LEU A 232 -3.62 3.48 -20.48
CA LEU A 232 -3.24 2.34 -21.32
C LEU A 232 -4.40 1.80 -22.19
N GLY A 233 -5.64 2.20 -21.90
CA GLY A 233 -6.83 1.75 -22.61
C GLY A 233 -7.24 0.31 -22.30
N ILE A 234 -7.15 -0.09 -21.03
CA ILE A 234 -7.46 -1.44 -20.54
C ILE A 234 -8.91 -1.47 -20.03
N SER A 235 -9.72 -2.37 -20.59
CA SER A 235 -11.12 -2.54 -20.19
C SER A 235 -11.38 -3.79 -19.36
N ASP A 236 -10.53 -4.82 -19.47
CA ASP A 236 -10.63 -6.03 -18.66
C ASP A 236 -10.17 -5.76 -17.21
N VAL A 237 -10.98 -6.15 -16.23
CA VAL A 237 -10.68 -5.83 -14.82
C VAL A 237 -9.48 -6.63 -14.32
N TYR A 238 -9.32 -7.88 -14.76
CA TYR A 238 -8.17 -8.69 -14.35
C TYR A 238 -6.88 -8.07 -14.85
N GLU A 239 -6.83 -7.78 -16.15
CA GLU A 239 -5.68 -7.16 -16.78
C GLU A 239 -5.38 -5.78 -16.18
N ALA A 240 -6.42 -4.97 -15.94
CA ALA A 240 -6.23 -3.64 -15.35
C ALA A 240 -5.58 -3.71 -13.95
N TYR A 241 -6.04 -4.62 -13.08
CA TYR A 241 -5.42 -4.82 -11.76
C TYR A 241 -4.04 -5.47 -11.87
N ASP A 242 -3.84 -6.39 -12.81
CA ASP A 242 -2.57 -7.06 -13.04
C ASP A 242 -1.46 -6.06 -13.39
N VAL A 243 -1.71 -5.24 -14.41
CA VAL A 243 -0.79 -4.20 -14.89
C VAL A 243 -0.62 -3.09 -13.85
N ALA A 244 -1.71 -2.62 -13.23
CA ALA A 244 -1.61 -1.57 -12.22
C ALA A 244 -0.83 -2.04 -10.98
N SER A 245 -1.00 -3.29 -10.55
CA SER A 245 -0.23 -3.90 -9.46
C SER A 245 1.25 -4.02 -9.80
N SER A 246 1.59 -4.45 -11.02
CA SER A 246 2.98 -4.49 -11.49
C SER A 246 3.64 -3.11 -11.40
N ILE A 247 3.02 -2.10 -12.02
CA ILE A 247 3.54 -0.74 -12.06
C ILE A 247 3.66 -0.15 -10.65
N ALA A 248 2.64 -0.32 -9.80
CA ALA A 248 2.67 0.15 -8.41
C ALA A 248 3.83 -0.49 -7.62
N THR A 249 4.06 -1.79 -7.80
CA THR A 249 5.17 -2.53 -7.15
C THR A 249 6.54 -2.01 -7.61
N VAL A 250 6.71 -1.72 -8.90
CA VAL A 250 7.94 -1.06 -9.40
C VAL A 250 8.13 0.29 -8.73
N VAL A 251 7.10 1.14 -8.74
CA VAL A 251 7.16 2.51 -8.21
C VAL A 251 7.51 2.53 -6.72
N LEU A 252 6.97 1.61 -5.92
CA LEU A 252 7.29 1.48 -4.49
C LEU A 252 8.77 1.16 -4.20
N ASN A 253 9.51 0.68 -5.20
CA ASN A 253 10.91 0.29 -5.11
C ASN A 253 11.89 1.28 -5.75
N LEU A 254 11.42 2.33 -6.42
CA LEU A 254 12.27 3.32 -7.04
C LEU A 254 13.00 4.18 -5.99
N ASP A 255 14.29 4.40 -6.22
CA ASP A 255 15.10 5.31 -5.44
C ASP A 255 15.41 6.59 -6.24
N VAL A 256 15.62 7.71 -5.56
CA VAL A 256 15.96 8.99 -6.20
C VAL A 256 17.19 8.87 -7.11
N ASN A 257 18.12 7.97 -6.78
CA ASN A 257 19.35 7.74 -7.54
C ASN A 257 19.10 7.18 -8.96
N VAL A 258 17.95 6.56 -9.23
CA VAL A 258 17.61 6.06 -10.58
C VAL A 258 16.79 7.05 -11.40
N LEU A 259 16.33 8.15 -10.81
CA LEU A 259 15.41 9.11 -11.46
C LEU A 259 16.12 10.25 -12.19
N GLY A 260 17.45 10.34 -12.11
CA GLY A 260 18.21 11.47 -12.71
C GLY A 260 18.05 11.63 -14.24
N LYS A 261 17.59 10.58 -14.94
CA LYS A 261 17.31 10.60 -16.39
C LYS A 261 15.84 10.34 -16.73
N LEU A 262 14.95 10.40 -15.73
CA LEU A 262 13.54 10.13 -15.92
C LEU A 262 12.97 10.99 -17.06
N LYS A 263 12.37 10.33 -18.06
CA LYS A 263 11.68 11.03 -19.15
C LYS A 263 10.45 11.74 -18.59
N ILE A 264 10.39 13.07 -18.75
CA ILE A 264 9.23 13.90 -18.47
C ILE A 264 8.85 14.61 -19.76
N ASP A 265 7.60 14.45 -20.19
CA ASP A 265 7.05 15.21 -21.32
C ASP A 265 6.75 16.65 -20.89
N LYS A 266 7.70 17.55 -21.21
CA LYS A 266 7.62 18.96 -20.84
C LYS A 266 6.49 19.70 -21.56
N GLU A 267 6.12 19.26 -22.76
CA GLU A 267 5.05 19.91 -23.52
C GLU A 267 3.69 19.53 -22.93
N TYR A 268 3.46 18.23 -22.73
CA TYR A 268 2.25 17.73 -22.10
C TYR A 268 2.06 18.25 -20.67
N MET A 269 3.16 18.39 -19.90
CA MET A 269 3.12 18.87 -18.52
C MET A 269 3.36 20.37 -18.36
N ALA A 270 3.43 21.16 -19.45
CA ALA A 270 3.71 22.60 -19.40
C ALA A 270 2.73 23.37 -18.51
N VAL A 271 1.47 22.93 -18.46
CA VAL A 271 0.40 23.52 -17.62
C VAL A 271 0.70 23.41 -16.11
N TRP A 272 1.64 22.56 -15.70
CA TRP A 272 2.07 22.41 -14.31
C TRP A 272 3.34 23.19 -13.96
N GLY A 273 3.94 23.91 -14.92
CA GLY A 273 5.16 24.68 -14.70
C GLY A 273 6.30 23.79 -14.19
N ASN A 274 6.93 24.18 -13.07
CA ASN A 274 8.06 23.47 -12.45
C ASN A 274 7.68 22.36 -11.47
N ARG A 275 6.39 21.99 -11.40
CA ARG A 275 5.92 20.96 -10.48
C ARG A 275 6.41 19.55 -10.83
N PRO A 276 6.54 19.13 -12.10
CA PRO A 276 7.10 17.82 -12.44
C PRO A 276 8.48 17.59 -11.80
N GLU A 277 9.37 18.58 -11.83
CA GLU A 277 10.69 18.48 -11.20
C GLU A 277 10.59 18.38 -9.67
N ASN A 278 9.64 19.10 -9.06
CA ASN A 278 9.40 19.00 -7.63
C ASN A 278 8.82 17.63 -7.25
N PHE A 279 7.93 17.04 -8.05
CA PHE A 279 7.42 15.69 -7.81
C PHE A 279 8.55 14.65 -7.81
N VAL A 280 9.47 14.72 -8.78
CA VAL A 280 10.62 13.82 -8.85
C VAL A 280 11.55 14.01 -7.66
N ARG A 281 11.86 15.26 -7.30
CA ARG A 281 12.73 15.57 -6.15
C ARG A 281 12.16 15.04 -4.84
N GLU A 282 10.85 15.15 -4.65
CA GLU A 282 10.16 14.67 -3.45
C GLU A 282 9.82 13.17 -3.50
N LEU A 283 10.20 12.47 -4.58
CA LEU A 283 9.85 11.07 -4.82
C LEU A 283 8.34 10.80 -4.66
N ASP A 284 7.50 11.64 -5.26
CA ASP A 284 6.06 11.47 -5.22
C ASP A 284 5.63 10.25 -6.03
N LEU A 285 5.28 9.17 -5.33
CA LEU A 285 4.95 7.88 -5.95
C LEU A 285 3.68 7.94 -6.82
N GLY A 286 2.72 8.82 -6.50
CA GLY A 286 1.53 9.00 -7.33
C GLY A 286 1.87 9.66 -8.67
N PHE A 287 2.78 10.63 -8.66
CA PHE A 287 3.32 11.21 -9.88
C PHE A 287 4.19 10.24 -10.67
N LEU A 288 5.04 9.44 -10.00
CA LEU A 288 5.85 8.44 -10.69
C LEU A 288 4.97 7.40 -11.39
N LEU A 289 3.91 6.91 -10.74
CA LEU A 289 2.90 6.05 -11.36
C LEU A 289 2.38 6.70 -12.65
N PHE A 290 1.87 7.93 -12.56
CA PHE A 290 1.33 8.66 -13.69
C PHE A 290 2.34 8.85 -14.84
N ASN A 291 3.53 9.35 -14.53
CA ASN A 291 4.53 9.70 -15.53
C ASN A 291 5.04 8.46 -16.26
N LEU A 292 5.35 7.39 -15.52
CA LEU A 292 5.85 6.14 -16.11
C LEU A 292 4.78 5.47 -16.98
N THR A 293 3.52 5.44 -16.54
CA THR A 293 2.43 4.88 -17.35
C THR A 293 2.20 5.68 -18.64
N ASN A 294 2.25 7.02 -18.60
CA ASN A 294 2.13 7.82 -19.83
C ASN A 294 3.26 7.55 -20.82
N ASN A 295 4.49 7.45 -20.33
CA ASN A 295 5.64 7.12 -21.18
C ASN A 295 5.50 5.73 -21.83
N TYR A 296 4.92 4.77 -21.13
CA TYR A 296 4.74 3.40 -21.61
C TYR A 296 3.53 3.20 -22.55
N LYS A 297 2.60 4.16 -22.59
CA LYS A 297 1.34 4.05 -23.33
C LYS A 297 1.49 3.58 -24.78
N GLU A 298 2.47 4.11 -25.51
CA GLU A 298 2.68 3.74 -26.91
C GLU A 298 3.16 2.30 -27.08
N SER A 299 4.09 1.85 -26.24
CA SER A 299 4.61 0.47 -26.24
C SER A 299 3.49 -0.51 -25.93
N TYR A 300 2.75 -0.27 -24.84
CA TYR A 300 1.61 -1.09 -24.46
C TYR A 300 0.50 -1.10 -25.52
N SER A 301 0.26 0.02 -26.21
CA SER A 301 -0.75 0.07 -27.28
C SER A 301 -0.42 -0.84 -28.46
N LYS A 302 0.86 -1.16 -28.68
CA LYS A 302 1.34 -2.05 -29.74
C LYS A 302 1.31 -3.52 -29.31
N SER A 303 1.79 -3.84 -28.10
CA SER A 303 1.88 -5.21 -27.60
C SER A 303 0.56 -5.72 -27.04
N LYS A 304 -0.22 -4.85 -26.39
CA LYS A 304 -1.37 -5.19 -25.54
C LYS A 304 -1.02 -6.16 -24.41
N GLU A 305 0.25 -6.19 -24.02
CA GLU A 305 0.78 -7.00 -22.93
C GLU A 305 1.78 -6.15 -22.14
N PHE A 306 1.78 -6.31 -20.82
CA PHE A 306 2.74 -5.63 -19.97
C PHE A 306 4.09 -6.32 -20.03
N ASP A 307 5.11 -5.57 -20.43
CA ASP A 307 6.51 -5.97 -20.43
C ASP A 307 7.30 -5.01 -19.53
N LEU A 308 7.97 -5.58 -18.53
CA LEU A 308 8.70 -4.81 -17.52
C LEU A 308 9.88 -4.04 -18.13
N GLU A 309 10.66 -4.65 -19.00
CA GLU A 309 11.85 -4.01 -19.57
C GLU A 309 11.47 -2.90 -20.56
N GLU A 310 10.43 -3.10 -21.37
CA GLU A 310 9.86 -2.03 -22.21
C GLU A 310 9.27 -0.90 -21.36
N PHE A 311 8.60 -1.22 -20.25
CA PHE A 311 8.07 -0.23 -19.32
C PHE A 311 9.17 0.65 -18.71
N LEU A 312 10.26 0.03 -18.25
CA LEU A 312 11.42 0.74 -17.71
C LEU A 312 12.13 1.58 -18.79
N LEU A 313 12.37 0.99 -19.96
CA LEU A 313 13.04 1.64 -21.10
C LEU A 313 12.25 2.86 -21.59
N SER A 314 10.92 2.77 -21.64
CA SER A 314 10.04 3.87 -22.08
C SER A 314 10.24 5.16 -21.27
N SER A 315 10.75 5.04 -20.05
CA SER A 315 11.02 6.15 -19.14
C SER A 315 12.50 6.44 -18.91
N ASN A 316 13.40 5.82 -19.69
CA ASN A 316 14.86 5.85 -19.51
C ASN A 316 15.32 5.34 -18.14
N LEU A 317 14.56 4.44 -17.52
CA LEU A 317 14.98 3.78 -16.29
C LEU A 317 15.99 2.67 -16.59
N PRO A 318 16.87 2.32 -15.63
CA PRO A 318 17.74 1.16 -15.75
C PRO A 318 16.95 -0.16 -15.84
N SER A 319 17.61 -1.23 -16.28
CA SER A 319 17.04 -2.59 -16.27
C SER A 319 16.64 -3.06 -14.88
N GLU A 320 15.77 -4.08 -14.81
CA GLU A 320 15.26 -4.64 -13.56
C GLU A 320 16.38 -4.94 -12.57
N GLY A 321 17.40 -5.69 -12.99
CA GLY A 321 18.50 -6.10 -12.11
C GLY A 321 19.28 -4.93 -11.52
N LYS A 322 19.44 -3.82 -12.26
CA LYS A 322 20.11 -2.62 -11.76
C LYS A 322 19.23 -1.86 -10.75
N ILE A 323 17.92 -1.81 -10.97
CA ILE A 323 16.99 -1.23 -10.00
C ILE A 323 16.99 -2.06 -8.72
N ILE A 324 16.84 -3.39 -8.80
CA ILE A 324 16.87 -4.28 -7.63
C ILE A 324 18.17 -4.10 -6.83
N ASN A 325 19.33 -4.08 -7.49
CA ASN A 325 20.61 -3.87 -6.78
C ASN A 325 20.68 -2.50 -6.08
N ASN A 326 20.17 -1.45 -6.71
CA ASN A 326 20.10 -0.11 -6.10
C ASN A 326 19.11 -0.08 -4.93
N THR A 327 17.97 -0.75 -5.04
CA THR A 327 16.99 -0.90 -3.96
C THR A 327 17.60 -1.62 -2.77
N ILE A 328 18.28 -2.76 -3.00
CA ILE A 328 18.98 -3.52 -1.96
C ILE A 328 20.06 -2.64 -1.30
N ALA A 329 20.88 -1.95 -2.08
CA ALA A 329 21.90 -1.05 -1.54
C ALA A 329 21.29 0.07 -0.68
N SER A 330 20.15 0.62 -1.10
CA SER A 330 19.43 1.65 -0.35
C SER A 330 18.84 1.11 0.95
N MET A 331 18.26 -0.10 0.95
CA MET A 331 17.81 -0.78 2.16
C MET A 331 18.98 -1.06 3.12
N ARG A 332 20.13 -1.53 2.62
CA ARG A 332 21.33 -1.73 3.44
C ARG A 332 21.90 -0.43 4.00
N ALA A 333 21.84 0.66 3.26
CA ALA A 333 22.22 1.99 3.75
C ALA A 333 21.30 2.46 4.90
N ILE A 334 20.00 2.14 4.85
CA ILE A 334 19.07 2.38 5.96
C ILE A 334 19.56 1.64 7.22
N GLN A 335 19.93 0.38 7.11
CA GLN A 335 20.48 -0.40 8.24
C GLN A 335 21.74 0.25 8.83
N ALA A 336 22.65 0.70 7.97
CA ALA A 336 23.88 1.37 8.38
C ALA A 336 23.64 2.74 9.06
N SER A 337 22.50 3.37 8.79
CA SER A 337 22.12 4.66 9.39
C SER A 337 21.50 4.55 10.78
N LEU A 338 21.20 3.34 11.26
CA LEU A 338 20.60 3.13 12.58
C LEU A 338 21.52 3.65 13.68
N ASN A 339 20.91 4.30 14.68
CA ASN A 339 21.63 4.68 15.90
C ASN A 339 22.22 3.41 16.55
N PRO A 340 23.55 3.29 16.75
CA PRO A 340 24.15 2.10 17.36
C PRO A 340 23.63 1.76 18.76
N LYS A 341 23.08 2.75 19.47
CA LYS A 341 22.45 2.61 20.80
C LYS A 341 20.94 2.36 20.73
N GLY A 342 20.37 2.16 19.54
CA GLY A 342 18.95 1.92 19.32
C GLY A 342 18.52 0.58 19.89
N TYR A 343 17.50 0.60 20.75
CA TYR A 343 16.97 -0.59 21.45
C TYR A 343 16.35 -1.62 20.50
N PHE A 344 15.90 -1.17 19.33
CA PHE A 344 15.14 -2.00 18.38
C PHE A 344 15.93 -2.38 17.11
N ASN A 345 17.24 -2.16 17.07
CA ASN A 345 18.06 -2.41 15.87
C ASN A 345 18.04 -3.87 15.40
N VAL A 346 18.00 -4.83 16.34
CA VAL A 346 17.93 -6.26 16.01
C VAL A 346 16.59 -6.60 15.36
N PHE A 347 15.49 -6.11 15.92
CA PHE A 347 14.17 -6.34 15.34
C PHE A 347 14.07 -5.69 13.95
N PHE A 348 14.53 -4.43 13.80
CA PHE A 348 14.59 -3.76 12.50
C PHE A 348 15.37 -4.61 11.49
N SER A 349 16.55 -5.10 11.89
CA SER A 349 17.40 -5.91 11.02
C SER A 349 16.68 -7.19 10.57
N ARG A 350 15.92 -7.86 11.46
CA ARG A 350 15.09 -9.01 11.08
C ARG A 350 14.04 -8.65 10.02
N GLN A 351 13.32 -7.54 10.20
CA GLN A 351 12.33 -7.06 9.22
C GLN A 351 12.97 -6.70 7.88
N LEU A 352 14.18 -6.12 7.91
CA LEU A 352 14.95 -5.80 6.72
C LEU A 352 15.41 -7.05 5.97
N GLU A 353 15.95 -8.06 6.66
CA GLU A 353 16.34 -9.32 6.01
C GLU A 353 15.13 -10.00 5.37
N SER A 354 14.00 -10.10 6.09
CA SER A 354 12.76 -10.63 5.54
C SER A 354 12.28 -9.82 4.33
N GLY A 355 12.40 -8.50 4.36
CA GLY A 355 12.08 -7.62 3.23
C GLY A 355 12.95 -7.89 2.00
N LEU A 356 14.26 -8.08 2.18
CA LEU A 356 15.19 -8.40 1.10
C LEU A 356 14.95 -9.78 0.49
N GLU A 357 14.67 -10.78 1.33
CA GLU A 357 14.28 -12.12 0.86
C GLU A 357 12.99 -12.06 0.02
N LEU A 358 11.98 -11.35 0.51
CA LEU A 358 10.72 -11.15 -0.21
C LEU A 358 10.91 -10.39 -1.53
N LEU A 359 11.73 -9.34 -1.56
CA LEU A 359 12.03 -8.61 -2.79
C LEU A 359 12.70 -9.52 -3.83
N ASN A 360 13.70 -10.31 -3.42
CA ASN A 360 14.39 -11.24 -4.31
C ASN A 360 13.47 -12.37 -4.81
N MET A 361 12.52 -12.80 -3.97
CA MET A 361 11.54 -13.83 -4.29
C MET A 361 10.50 -13.32 -5.29
N ARG A 362 10.00 -12.10 -5.10
CA ARG A 362 8.88 -11.55 -5.88
C ARG A 362 9.32 -10.76 -7.12
N GLY A 363 10.56 -10.30 -7.19
CA GLY A 363 11.04 -9.45 -8.29
C GLY A 363 10.54 -8.01 -8.18
N LEU A 364 10.92 -7.17 -9.14
CA LEU A 364 10.66 -5.73 -9.09
C LEU A 364 9.17 -5.37 -9.31
N ASP A 365 8.48 -6.13 -10.17
CA ASP A 365 7.05 -5.97 -10.47
C ASP A 365 6.15 -6.87 -9.60
N GLY A 366 6.76 -7.70 -8.74
CA GLY A 366 6.06 -8.59 -7.84
C GLY A 366 5.53 -9.89 -8.47
N LYS A 367 5.93 -10.23 -9.71
CA LYS A 367 5.42 -11.37 -10.49
C LYS A 367 6.31 -12.60 -10.53
N LYS A 368 7.58 -12.51 -10.11
CA LYS A 368 8.53 -13.65 -10.16
C LYS A 368 8.04 -14.88 -9.38
N GLN A 369 7.31 -14.66 -8.29
CA GLN A 369 6.64 -15.73 -7.55
C GLN A 369 5.29 -15.22 -7.03
N LEU A 370 4.23 -16.01 -7.22
CA LEU A 370 2.89 -15.67 -6.73
C LEU A 370 2.83 -15.72 -5.20
N LEU A 371 1.98 -14.87 -4.64
CA LEU A 371 1.76 -14.82 -3.20
C LEU A 371 1.15 -16.13 -2.66
N SER A 372 0.19 -16.70 -3.40
CA SER A 372 -0.42 -18.00 -3.09
C SER A 372 0.62 -19.09 -2.88
N ASP A 373 1.59 -19.16 -3.77
CA ASP A 373 2.58 -20.23 -3.78
C ASP A 373 3.57 -20.04 -2.63
N THR A 374 3.92 -18.78 -2.38
CA THR A 374 4.80 -18.38 -1.28
C THR A 374 4.21 -18.73 0.09
N PHE A 375 2.92 -18.45 0.28
CA PHE A 375 2.23 -18.73 1.54
C PHE A 375 1.92 -20.23 1.72
N THR A 376 1.42 -20.90 0.68
CA THR A 376 1.06 -22.33 0.76
C THR A 376 2.28 -23.25 0.90
N SER A 377 3.41 -22.91 0.29
CA SER A 377 4.67 -23.65 0.46
C SER A 377 5.34 -23.43 1.82
N GLY A 378 4.84 -22.50 2.64
CA GLY A 378 5.45 -22.14 3.92
C GLY A 378 6.79 -21.41 3.79
N LYS A 379 7.18 -20.99 2.57
CA LYS A 379 8.40 -20.19 2.35
C LYS A 379 8.36 -18.86 3.09
N TYR A 380 7.16 -18.32 3.30
CA TYR A 380 6.96 -17.11 4.08
C TYR A 380 5.59 -17.13 4.77
N ILE A 381 5.60 -16.85 6.08
CA ILE A 381 4.40 -16.76 6.89
C ILE A 381 4.52 -15.46 7.71
N PRO A 382 3.63 -14.47 7.49
CA PRO A 382 3.65 -13.25 8.29
C PRO A 382 3.29 -13.56 9.74
N SER A 383 3.63 -12.62 10.63
CA SER A 383 3.19 -12.70 12.02
C SER A 383 1.67 -12.51 12.09
N ILE A 384 0.97 -13.50 12.64
CA ILE A 384 -0.49 -13.51 12.78
C ILE A 384 -0.84 -13.52 14.27
N VAL A 385 -1.78 -12.65 14.67
CA VAL A 385 -2.28 -12.57 16.05
C VAL A 385 -3.80 -12.70 16.07
N GLU A 386 -4.34 -13.42 17.05
CA GLU A 386 -5.79 -13.50 17.25
C GLU A 386 -6.26 -12.38 18.18
N LYS A 387 -7.20 -11.54 17.73
CA LYS A 387 -7.69 -10.39 18.51
C LYS A 387 -8.42 -10.82 19.79
N ASN A 388 -9.08 -11.99 19.77
CA ASN A 388 -9.76 -12.54 20.95
C ASN A 388 -8.78 -13.15 21.97
N ALA A 389 -7.54 -13.46 21.57
CA ALA A 389 -6.48 -13.90 22.49
C ALA A 389 -5.70 -12.72 23.10
N THR A 390 -5.89 -11.49 22.61
CA THR A 390 -5.17 -10.29 23.07
C THR A 390 -5.93 -9.50 24.12
N ILE A 391 -7.27 -9.52 24.10
CA ILE A 391 -8.11 -8.78 25.05
C ILE A 391 -8.51 -9.72 26.20
N GLY A 392 -7.57 -9.99 27.13
CA GLY A 392 -7.91 -10.58 28.44
C GLY A 392 -7.05 -11.76 28.93
N SER A 393 -6.16 -12.34 28.12
CA SER A 393 -5.34 -13.51 28.53
C SER A 393 -3.83 -13.37 28.29
N GLY A 394 -3.37 -12.31 27.63
CA GLY A 394 -1.95 -11.99 27.47
C GLY A 394 -1.43 -11.00 28.53
N PRO A 395 -0.11 -10.95 28.78
CA PRO A 395 0.47 -9.94 29.67
C PRO A 395 0.25 -8.54 29.08
N ASP A 396 -0.25 -7.61 29.89
CA ASP A 396 -0.33 -6.21 29.48
C ASP A 396 1.07 -5.57 29.39
N PHE A 397 1.16 -4.37 28.79
CA PHE A 397 2.43 -3.65 28.66
C PHE A 397 3.16 -3.47 30.00
N TYR A 398 2.42 -3.18 31.07
CA TYR A 398 3.00 -2.98 32.40
C TYR A 398 3.54 -4.28 32.99
N THR A 399 2.90 -5.40 32.71
CA THR A 399 3.36 -6.75 33.07
C THR A 399 4.66 -7.06 32.35
N LEU A 400 4.72 -6.85 31.03
CA LEU A 400 5.95 -7.03 30.24
C LEU A 400 7.10 -6.13 30.72
N LEU A 401 6.78 -4.91 31.14
CA LEU A 401 7.73 -3.98 31.73
C LEU A 401 8.23 -4.46 33.10
N ASN A 402 7.32 -4.87 33.99
CA ASN A 402 7.61 -5.34 35.35
C ASN A 402 8.39 -6.66 35.35
N GLU A 403 8.14 -7.54 34.39
CA GLU A 403 8.93 -8.77 34.17
C GLU A 403 10.33 -8.50 33.59
N GLY A 404 10.66 -7.24 33.30
CA GLY A 404 11.93 -6.84 32.71
C GLY A 404 12.12 -7.37 31.28
N ARG A 405 11.05 -7.82 30.60
CA ARG A 405 11.09 -8.21 29.18
C ARG A 405 11.28 -6.99 28.28
N ILE A 406 10.79 -5.83 28.74
CA ILE A 406 10.98 -4.51 28.12
C ILE A 406 12.12 -3.78 28.88
N ASN A 407 13.31 -4.38 28.91
CA ASN A 407 14.54 -3.73 29.38
C ASN A 407 15.63 -3.87 28.31
N GLY A 408 16.54 -2.90 28.21
CA GLY A 408 17.35 -2.61 27.03
C GLY A 408 18.19 -3.75 26.42
N ASN A 409 18.36 -4.87 27.14
CA ASN A 409 19.05 -6.06 26.65
C ASN A 409 18.11 -7.21 26.23
N LYS A 410 16.83 -7.23 26.63
CA LYS A 410 15.87 -8.34 26.39
C LYS A 410 14.84 -8.09 25.29
N MET A 411 14.79 -6.87 24.73
CA MET A 411 13.87 -6.53 23.64
C MET A 411 14.13 -7.31 22.35
N GLN A 412 15.31 -7.93 22.22
CA GLN A 412 15.71 -8.71 21.05
C GLN A 412 14.95 -10.05 20.95
N ASP A 413 14.31 -10.48 22.04
CA ASP A 413 13.65 -11.80 22.14
C ASP A 413 12.12 -11.71 22.15
N MET A 414 11.54 -10.53 21.90
CA MET A 414 10.09 -10.40 21.84
C MET A 414 9.50 -11.29 20.73
N ASN A 415 8.52 -12.09 21.10
CA ASN A 415 7.70 -12.79 20.12
C ASN A 415 6.68 -11.83 19.46
N ALA A 416 5.99 -12.29 18.41
CA ALA A 416 5.03 -11.48 17.67
C ALA A 416 3.93 -10.87 18.54
N MET A 417 3.44 -11.59 19.55
CA MET A 417 2.40 -11.10 20.46
C MET A 417 2.92 -10.01 21.40
N GLU A 418 4.10 -10.21 21.98
CA GLU A 418 4.74 -9.21 22.83
C GLU A 418 5.02 -7.93 22.05
N TRP A 419 5.54 -8.05 20.82
CA TRP A 419 5.74 -6.92 19.92
C TRP A 419 4.42 -6.24 19.54
N TYR A 420 3.36 -7.01 19.29
CA TYR A 420 2.03 -6.46 18.99
C TYR A 420 1.51 -5.56 20.11
N ILE A 421 1.57 -6.03 21.35
CA ILE A 421 1.13 -5.27 22.53
C ILE A 421 2.02 -4.03 22.73
N PHE A 422 3.34 -4.22 22.66
CA PHE A 422 4.31 -3.15 22.82
C PHE A 422 4.14 -2.03 21.78
N SER A 423 4.10 -2.39 20.49
CA SER A 423 3.98 -1.44 19.39
C SER A 423 2.66 -0.67 19.41
N HIS A 424 1.57 -1.30 19.85
CA HIS A 424 0.28 -0.63 20.01
C HIS A 424 0.33 0.45 21.10
N GLU A 425 0.89 0.14 22.28
CA GLU A 425 1.09 1.09 23.36
C GLU A 425 2.00 2.25 22.91
N MET A 426 3.11 1.95 22.27
CA MET A 426 4.04 2.97 21.78
C MET A 426 3.41 3.86 20.72
N TYR A 427 2.61 3.30 19.81
CA TYR A 427 1.88 4.09 18.83
C TYR A 427 0.85 5.03 19.49
N GLY A 428 0.18 4.58 20.57
CA GLY A 428 -0.68 5.42 21.40
C GLY A 428 0.07 6.63 21.96
N ARG A 429 1.24 6.39 22.56
CA ARG A 429 2.11 7.45 23.12
C ARG A 429 2.65 8.43 22.07
N ILE A 430 3.06 7.91 20.90
CA ILE A 430 3.49 8.74 19.77
C ILE A 430 2.34 9.64 19.29
N THR A 431 1.13 9.10 19.22
CA THR A 431 -0.07 9.84 18.81
C THR A 431 -0.47 10.88 19.85
N GLU A 432 -0.40 10.56 21.14
CA GLU A 432 -0.63 11.52 22.24
C GLU A 432 0.35 12.70 22.15
N PHE A 433 1.65 12.43 22.00
CA PHE A 433 2.65 13.47 21.86
C PHE A 433 2.37 14.38 20.65
N TYR A 434 2.05 13.79 19.50
CA TYR A 434 1.71 14.54 18.30
C TYR A 434 0.51 15.47 18.49
N ASN A 435 -0.53 15.00 19.21
CA ASN A 435 -1.69 15.83 19.55
C ASN A 435 -1.32 16.97 20.51
N VAL A 436 -0.44 16.73 21.48
CA VAL A 436 0.06 17.76 22.42
C VAL A 436 0.84 18.85 21.67
N CYS A 437 1.57 18.49 20.60
CA CYS A 437 2.24 19.48 19.76
C CYS A 437 1.27 20.37 18.95
N GLY A 438 -0.01 20.02 18.87
CA GLY A 438 -1.01 20.78 18.11
C GLY A 438 -0.84 20.69 16.59
N ILE A 439 -0.33 19.56 16.08
CA ILE A 439 -0.03 19.32 14.65
C ILE A 439 -1.05 18.38 13.98
#